data_AF-A0A3D1AYR4-F1
#
_entry.id   AF-A0A3D1AYR4-F1
#
_cell.length_a   1.000
_cell.length_b   1.000
_cell.length_c   1.000
_cell.angle_alpha   90.00
_cell.angle_beta   90.00
_cell.angle_gamma   90.00
#
_symmetry.space_group_name_H-M   'P 1'
#
loop_
_entity.id
_entity.type
_entity.pdbx_description
1 polymer ?
#
loop_
_entity_poly.entity_id
_entity_poly.type
_entity_poly.pdbx_seq_one_letter_code
_entity_poly.pdbx_strand_id
1 'polypeptide(L)'
;MPTQVRRSVCALDCPDACGLLINVEAGHGSRLRGDPAHPVTRGFLCGKVARYLEREYAPDRLLYPQRRVGAKGAGRFERVSWDEALAEVAERLTAIAAEFGPESILPYSYAGTMGLLQGSGMDRRFFHRMGASRLDRTIC
;
A
#
# COMPACT_ATOMS: atom_id res chain seq x y z
N MET A 1 -7.99 10.18 26.97
CA MET A 1 -8.76 10.38 25.72
C MET A 1 -9.76 9.23 25.59
N PRO A 2 -11.05 9.48 25.32
CA PRO A 2 -12.03 8.40 25.21
C PRO A 2 -11.77 7.51 23.99
N THR A 3 -12.03 6.21 24.12
CA THR A 3 -11.98 5.25 23.01
C THR A 3 -13.02 5.61 21.95
N GLN A 4 -12.59 5.70 20.69
CA GLN A 4 -13.48 5.98 19.56
C GLN A 4 -13.54 4.81 18.59
N VAL A 5 -14.74 4.40 18.19
CA VAL A 5 -14.90 3.36 17.16
C VAL A 5 -14.90 4.00 15.77
N ARG A 6 -13.99 3.58 14.90
CA ARG A 6 -13.90 3.97 13.50
C ARG A 6 -14.28 2.81 12.59
N ARG A 7 -15.00 3.12 11.50
CA ARG A 7 -15.34 2.16 10.46
C ARG A 7 -14.26 2.15 9.39
N SER A 8 -13.96 0.98 8.86
CA SER A 8 -13.06 0.77 7.73
C SER A 8 -13.51 -0.47 6.95
N VAL A 9 -12.78 -0.81 5.89
CA VAL A 9 -13.03 -2.00 5.06
C VAL A 9 -11.73 -2.74 4.82
N CYS A 10 -11.80 -4.06 4.70
CA CYS A 10 -10.67 -4.86 4.26
C CYS A 10 -10.38 -4.58 2.78
N ALA A 11 -9.19 -4.08 2.48
CA ALA A 11 -8.76 -3.77 1.12
C ALA A 11 -7.92 -4.90 0.48
N LEU A 12 -7.89 -6.11 1.05
CA LEU A 12 -7.19 -7.23 0.42
C LEU A 12 -7.99 -7.75 -0.77
N ASP A 13 -7.28 -8.40 -1.71
CA ASP A 13 -7.90 -9.08 -2.84
C ASP A 13 -8.64 -10.34 -2.40
N CYS A 14 -9.89 -10.13 -2.03
CA CYS A 14 -10.84 -11.12 -1.57
C CYS A 14 -12.26 -10.59 -1.82
N PRO A 15 -13.18 -11.40 -2.36
CA PRO A 15 -14.53 -10.96 -2.70
C PRO A 15 -15.38 -10.57 -1.49
N ASP A 16 -14.99 -10.98 -0.27
CA ASP A 16 -15.78 -10.74 0.95
C ASP A 16 -15.93 -9.26 1.31
N ALA A 17 -14.93 -8.43 0.93
CA ALA A 17 -14.88 -7.00 1.20
C ALA A 17 -15.26 -6.60 2.65
N CYS A 18 -14.78 -7.36 3.65
CA CYS A 18 -15.28 -7.30 5.02
C CYS A 18 -15.32 -5.88 5.59
N GLY A 19 -16.45 -5.50 6.21
CA GLY A 19 -16.55 -4.31 7.07
C GLY A 19 -15.75 -4.49 8.37
N LEU A 20 -15.05 -3.43 8.80
CA LEU A 20 -14.18 -3.41 9.97
C LEU A 20 -14.61 -2.33 10.97
N LEU A 21 -14.50 -2.66 12.26
CA LEU A 21 -14.62 -1.72 13.38
C LEU A 21 -13.30 -1.69 14.15
N ILE A 22 -12.74 -0.49 14.30
CA ILE A 22 -11.45 -0.26 14.95
C ILE A 22 -11.68 0.64 16.16
N ASN A 23 -11.31 0.18 17.35
CA ASN A 23 -11.23 1.04 18.52
C ASN A 23 -9.93 1.85 18.43
N VAL A 24 -10.02 3.17 18.55
CA VAL A 24 -8.90 4.10 18.50
C VAL A 24 -8.78 4.79 19.86
N GLU A 25 -7.61 4.68 20.47
CA GLU A 25 -7.25 5.23 21.77
C GLU A 25 -5.96 6.01 21.63
N ALA A 26 -5.97 7.29 22.02
CA ALA A 26 -4.82 8.19 21.89
C ALA A 26 -4.18 8.20 20.48
N GLY A 27 -4.98 8.01 19.43
CA GLY A 27 -4.51 7.97 18.03
C GLY A 27 -4.05 6.58 17.54
N HIS A 28 -4.06 5.57 18.39
CA HIS A 28 -3.65 4.20 18.05
C HIS A 28 -4.83 3.24 18.05
N GLY A 29 -4.85 2.30 17.10
CA GLY A 29 -5.82 1.21 17.08
C GLY A 29 -5.56 0.22 18.22
N SER A 30 -6.44 0.14 19.20
CA SER A 30 -6.33 -0.78 20.34
C SER A 30 -6.99 -2.12 20.08
N ARG A 31 -8.02 -2.16 19.22
CA ARG A 31 -8.77 -3.39 18.90
C ARG A 31 -9.39 -3.32 17.51
N LEU A 32 -9.28 -4.39 16.74
CA LEU A 32 -9.91 -4.55 15.43
C LEU A 32 -10.88 -5.75 15.46
N ARG A 33 -12.08 -5.56 14.90
CA ARG A 33 -13.10 -6.61 14.76
C ARG A 33 -13.90 -6.42 13.47
N GLY A 34 -14.57 -7.47 13.00
CA GLY A 34 -15.50 -7.34 11.88
C GLY A 34 -16.75 -6.57 12.30
N ASP A 35 -17.39 -5.90 11.35
CA ASP A 35 -18.67 -5.23 11.57
C ASP A 35 -19.83 -6.25 11.52
N PRO A 36 -20.55 -6.50 12.64
CA PRO A 36 -21.69 -7.41 12.66
C PRO A 36 -22.83 -6.96 11.74
N ALA A 37 -22.93 -5.67 11.42
CA ALA A 37 -23.94 -5.12 10.53
C ALA A 37 -23.61 -5.33 9.04
N HIS A 38 -22.42 -5.82 8.69
CA HIS A 38 -22.05 -6.08 7.31
C HIS A 38 -22.91 -7.24 6.74
N PRO A 39 -23.62 -7.06 5.61
CA PRO A 39 -24.67 -7.98 5.17
C PRO A 39 -24.16 -9.38 4.83
N VAL A 40 -22.94 -9.46 4.29
CA VAL A 40 -22.33 -10.72 3.84
C VAL A 40 -21.58 -11.41 4.98
N THR A 41 -20.54 -10.76 5.50
CA THR A 41 -19.62 -11.33 6.49
C THR A 41 -20.12 -11.32 7.93
N ARG A 42 -21.09 -10.47 8.30
CA ARG A 42 -21.72 -10.41 9.63
C ARG A 42 -20.74 -10.51 10.80
N GLY A 43 -19.65 -9.77 10.73
CA GLY A 43 -18.61 -9.73 11.77
C GLY A 43 -17.48 -10.75 11.61
N PHE A 44 -17.55 -11.68 10.66
CA PHE A 44 -16.46 -12.59 10.35
C PHE A 44 -15.26 -11.85 9.76
N LEU A 45 -14.06 -12.22 10.23
CA LEU A 45 -12.78 -11.85 9.65
C LEU A 45 -11.90 -13.10 9.53
N CYS A 46 -11.19 -13.24 8.41
CA CYS A 46 -10.18 -14.30 8.27
C CYS A 46 -8.96 -14.04 9.18
N GLY A 47 -8.15 -15.06 9.42
CA GLY A 47 -6.95 -14.96 10.28
C GLY A 47 -5.94 -13.89 9.85
N LYS A 48 -5.87 -13.58 8.54
CA LYS A 48 -5.06 -12.47 8.02
C LYS A 48 -5.55 -11.13 8.56
N VAL A 49 -6.86 -10.90 8.53
CA VAL A 49 -7.44 -9.59 8.82
C VAL A 49 -7.62 -9.37 10.32
N ALA A 50 -8.00 -10.42 11.04
CA ALA A 50 -8.18 -10.38 12.50
C ALA A 50 -6.92 -9.91 13.25
N ARG A 51 -5.73 -10.08 12.65
CA ARG A 51 -4.43 -9.75 13.22
C ARG A 51 -3.78 -8.50 12.58
N TYR A 52 -4.54 -7.67 11.86
CA TYR A 52 -3.99 -6.51 11.15
C TYR A 52 -3.21 -5.53 12.05
N LEU A 53 -3.64 -5.36 13.31
CA LEU A 53 -2.96 -4.47 14.25
C LEU A 53 -1.56 -4.98 14.61
N GLU A 54 -1.32 -6.30 14.58
CA GLU A 54 0.03 -6.84 14.77
C GLU A 54 0.97 -6.42 13.63
N ARG A 55 0.44 -6.35 12.40
CA ARG A 55 1.20 -5.84 11.24
C ARG A 55 1.40 -4.32 11.31
N GLU A 56 0.40 -3.58 11.77
CA GLU A 56 0.46 -2.13 11.96
C GLU A 56 1.52 -1.74 12.99
N TYR A 57 1.71 -2.54 14.04
CA TYR A 57 2.68 -2.29 15.11
C TYR A 57 3.88 -3.23 15.08
N ALA A 58 4.12 -3.90 13.95
CA ALA A 58 5.24 -4.82 13.82
C ALA A 58 6.57 -4.07 13.99
N PRO A 59 7.56 -4.66 14.69
CA PRO A 59 8.85 -4.01 14.92
C PRO A 59 9.64 -3.75 13.63
N ASP A 60 9.36 -4.50 12.57
CA ASP A 60 9.98 -4.41 11.24
C ASP A 60 9.17 -3.57 10.25
N ARG A 61 8.13 -2.85 10.72
CA ARG A 61 7.33 -1.98 9.86
C ARG A 61 8.20 -0.92 9.18
N LEU A 62 8.03 -0.79 7.86
CA LEU A 62 8.69 0.26 7.09
C LEU A 62 8.07 1.63 7.40
N LEU A 63 8.75 2.43 8.24
CA LEU A 63 8.27 3.75 8.69
C LEU A 63 8.85 4.92 7.89
N TYR A 64 9.97 4.70 7.20
CA TYR A 64 10.72 5.77 6.53
C TYR A 64 11.18 5.32 5.14
N PRO A 65 11.32 6.25 4.19
CA PRO A 65 12.01 5.98 2.94
C PRO A 65 13.42 5.43 3.19
N GLN A 66 13.82 4.47 2.36
CA GLN A 66 15.10 3.80 2.46
C GLN A 66 15.77 3.70 1.09
N ARG A 67 17.08 3.93 1.03
CA ARG A 67 17.91 3.78 -0.17
C ARG A 67 18.84 2.58 0.00
N ARG A 68 18.94 1.76 -1.04
CA ARG A 68 19.84 0.60 -1.04
C ARG A 68 21.29 1.06 -1.17
N VAL A 69 22.15 0.64 -0.24
CA VAL A 69 23.59 0.99 -0.20
C VAL A 69 24.52 -0.22 -0.40
N GLY A 70 23.98 -1.32 -0.92
CA GLY A 70 24.73 -2.56 -1.17
C GLY A 70 24.25 -3.34 -2.37
N ALA A 71 24.84 -4.52 -2.59
CA ALA A 71 24.41 -5.43 -3.64
C ALA A 71 22.91 -5.78 -3.51
N LYS A 72 22.24 -5.97 -4.64
CA LYS A 72 20.82 -6.38 -4.65
C LYS A 72 20.70 -7.73 -3.95
N GLY A 73 19.74 -7.85 -3.03
CA GLY A 73 19.56 -9.04 -2.20
C GLY A 73 20.36 -9.05 -0.88
N ALA A 74 21.32 -8.14 -0.68
CA ALA A 74 22.11 -8.09 0.56
C ALA A 74 21.38 -7.42 1.75
N GLY A 75 20.16 -6.90 1.55
CA GLY A 75 19.36 -6.29 2.62
C GLY A 75 19.94 -5.01 3.24
N ARG A 76 20.91 -4.36 2.59
CA ARG A 76 21.57 -3.15 3.12
C ARG A 76 20.91 -1.87 2.63
N PHE A 77 20.33 -1.13 3.56
CA PHE A 77 19.64 0.12 3.30
C PHE A 77 20.04 1.20 4.29
N GLU A 78 20.04 2.44 3.84
CA GLU A 78 20.12 3.63 4.69
C GLU A 78 18.79 4.39 4.65
N ARG A 79 18.44 5.07 5.74
CA ARG A 79 17.28 5.96 5.76
C ARG A 79 17.59 7.23 4.96
N VAL A 80 16.64 7.66 4.16
CA VAL A 80 16.66 8.95 3.46
C VAL A 80 15.38 9.74 3.75
N SER A 81 15.40 11.04 3.49
CA SER A 81 14.19 11.86 3.56
C SER A 81 13.21 11.55 2.41
N TRP A 82 11.97 12.01 2.55
CA TRP A 82 11.00 11.95 1.47
C TRP A 82 11.43 12.78 0.26
N ASP A 83 11.97 13.98 0.47
CA ASP A 83 12.41 14.86 -0.61
C ASP A 83 13.55 14.23 -1.41
N GLU A 84 14.56 13.66 -0.73
CA GLU A 84 15.65 12.93 -1.39
C GLU A 84 15.13 11.72 -2.17
N ALA A 85 14.29 10.88 -1.55
CA ALA A 85 13.76 9.69 -2.20
C ALA A 85 12.95 10.02 -3.46
N LEU A 86 12.07 11.04 -3.37
CA LEU A 86 11.22 11.44 -4.48
C LEU A 86 12.01 12.14 -5.59
N ALA A 87 12.96 13.02 -5.24
CA ALA A 87 13.84 13.66 -6.22
C ALA A 87 14.67 12.62 -6.96
N GLU A 88 15.25 11.65 -6.23
CA GLU A 88 16.07 10.59 -6.78
C GLU A 88 15.29 9.75 -7.80
N VAL A 89 14.07 9.32 -7.45
CA VAL A 89 13.18 8.56 -8.34
C VAL A 89 12.73 9.38 -9.55
N ALA A 90 12.35 10.64 -9.34
CA ALA A 90 11.89 11.52 -10.41
C ALA A 90 12.99 11.80 -11.44
N GLU A 91 14.22 12.06 -10.99
CA GLU A 91 15.39 12.24 -11.85
C GLU A 91 15.62 11.00 -12.73
N ARG A 92 15.61 9.81 -12.13
CA ARG A 92 15.86 8.54 -12.84
C ARG A 92 14.77 8.22 -13.85
N LEU A 93 13.50 8.37 -13.48
CA LEU A 93 12.38 8.15 -14.40
C LEU A 93 12.41 9.15 -15.56
N THR A 94 12.77 10.41 -15.30
CA THR A 94 12.89 11.44 -16.34
C THR A 94 14.03 11.12 -17.31
N ALA A 95 15.20 10.73 -16.79
CA ALA A 95 16.35 10.35 -17.62
C ALA A 95 16.04 9.13 -18.50
N ILE A 96 15.44 8.08 -17.92
CA ILE A 96 15.04 6.87 -18.65
C ILE A 96 14.03 7.20 -19.76
N ALA A 97 13.01 8.01 -19.45
CA ALA A 97 12.01 8.40 -20.45
C ALA A 97 12.61 9.24 -21.58
N ALA A 98 13.59 10.11 -21.29
CA ALA A 98 14.27 10.92 -22.29
C ALA A 98 15.20 10.08 -23.19
N GLU A 99 15.89 9.09 -22.63
CA GLU A 99 16.88 8.27 -23.35
C GLU A 99 16.22 7.14 -24.14
N PHE A 100 15.25 6.43 -23.56
CA PHE A 100 14.68 5.19 -24.11
C PHE A 100 13.20 5.29 -24.48
N GLY A 101 12.59 6.47 -24.32
CA GLY A 101 11.15 6.65 -24.44
C GLY A 101 10.40 6.27 -23.15
N PRO A 102 9.26 6.92 -22.86
CA PRO A 102 8.52 6.67 -21.62
C PRO A 102 7.98 5.24 -21.53
N GLU A 103 7.72 4.56 -22.65
CA GLU A 103 7.26 3.16 -22.68
C GLU A 103 8.30 2.18 -22.10
N SER A 104 9.57 2.58 -21.95
CA SER A 104 10.58 1.76 -21.25
C SER A 104 10.32 1.60 -19.75
N ILE A 105 9.42 2.41 -19.17
CA ILE A 105 9.02 2.35 -17.77
C ILE A 105 7.76 1.49 -17.64
N LEU A 106 7.85 0.37 -16.91
CA LEU A 106 6.72 -0.52 -16.62
C LEU A 106 6.30 -0.41 -15.14
N PRO A 107 5.16 0.24 -14.82
CA PRO A 107 4.58 0.17 -13.48
C PRO A 107 4.03 -1.24 -13.21
N TYR A 108 4.80 -2.01 -12.45
CA TYR A 108 4.47 -3.40 -12.13
C TYR A 108 3.65 -3.51 -10.84
N SER A 109 2.35 -3.77 -10.96
CA SER A 109 1.45 -3.93 -9.81
C SER A 109 0.24 -4.83 -10.13
N TYR A 110 -0.32 -5.46 -9.11
CA TYR A 110 -1.59 -6.19 -9.16
C TYR A 110 -2.41 -5.93 -7.88
N ALA A 111 -3.28 -6.85 -7.50
CA ALA A 111 -4.27 -6.76 -6.45
C ALA A 111 -3.72 -6.94 -5.02
N GLY A 112 -2.58 -6.34 -4.69
CA GLY A 112 -2.07 -6.37 -3.30
C GLY A 112 -2.96 -5.58 -2.33
N THR A 113 -3.54 -4.48 -2.81
CA THR A 113 -4.52 -3.65 -2.08
C THR A 113 -5.53 -3.09 -3.06
N MET A 114 -6.78 -3.49 -2.91
CA MET A 114 -7.90 -3.26 -3.83
C MET A 114 -8.80 -2.08 -3.43
N GLY A 115 -8.37 -1.24 -2.49
CA GLY A 115 -9.09 0.00 -2.17
C GLY A 115 -9.15 0.92 -3.39
N LEU A 116 -10.27 1.62 -3.59
CA LEU A 116 -10.54 2.42 -4.81
C LEU A 116 -9.39 3.38 -5.19
N LEU A 117 -8.81 4.08 -4.20
CA LEU A 117 -7.71 5.02 -4.43
C LEU A 117 -6.37 4.31 -4.67
N GLN A 118 -6.14 3.19 -3.99
CA GLN A 118 -4.84 2.48 -3.96
C GLN A 118 -4.68 1.51 -5.14
N GLY A 119 -5.74 0.80 -5.52
CA GLY A 119 -5.67 -0.26 -6.53
C GLY A 119 -5.80 0.23 -7.97
N SER A 120 -6.33 1.44 -8.20
CA SER A 120 -6.61 1.94 -9.55
C SER A 120 -6.56 3.46 -9.71
N GLY A 121 -6.20 4.21 -8.67
CA GLY A 121 -6.31 5.66 -8.66
C GLY A 121 -5.02 6.36 -9.05
N MET A 122 -4.21 6.68 -8.03
CA MET A 122 -3.13 7.65 -8.18
C MET A 122 -1.95 7.15 -9.02
N ASP A 123 -1.61 5.87 -8.93
CA ASP A 123 -0.54 5.25 -9.73
C ASP A 123 -0.86 5.37 -11.22
N ARG A 124 -2.08 5.01 -11.64
CA ARG A 124 -2.50 5.02 -13.04
C ARG A 124 -2.44 6.41 -13.62
N ARG A 125 -2.96 7.40 -12.90
CA ARG A 125 -2.92 8.80 -13.35
C ARG A 125 -1.49 9.27 -13.57
N PHE A 126 -0.59 8.97 -12.63
CA PHE A 126 0.82 9.36 -12.73
C PHE A 126 1.50 8.74 -13.96
N PHE A 127 1.43 7.42 -14.12
CA PHE A 127 2.10 6.72 -15.21
C PHE A 127 1.47 6.97 -16.58
N HIS A 128 0.14 7.15 -16.66
CA HIS A 128 -0.51 7.57 -17.91
C HIS A 128 -0.08 8.98 -18.33
N ARG A 129 0.04 9.92 -17.38
CA ARG A 129 0.48 11.28 -17.68
C ARG A 129 1.95 11.31 -18.16
N MET A 130 2.76 10.36 -17.70
CA MET A 130 4.15 10.17 -18.13
C MET A 130 4.26 9.53 -19.53
N GLY A 131 3.25 8.79 -19.98
CA GLY A 131 3.31 7.99 -21.22
C GLY A 131 3.95 6.61 -21.02
N ALA A 132 4.00 6.12 -19.78
CA ALA A 132 4.64 4.85 -19.45
C ALA A 132 3.89 3.63 -20.01
N SER A 133 4.57 2.48 -20.06
CA SER A 133 3.96 1.21 -20.50
C SER A 133 2.75 0.84 -19.65
N ARG A 134 1.77 0.20 -20.29
CA ARG A 134 0.55 -0.26 -19.64
C ARG A 134 0.66 -1.75 -19.35
N LEU A 135 0.59 -2.08 -18.07
CA LEU A 135 0.48 -3.46 -17.61
C LEU A 135 -0.98 -3.92 -17.72
N ASP A 136 -1.25 -5.03 -18.39
CA ASP A 136 -2.58 -5.64 -18.52
C ASP A 136 -3.12 -6.18 -17.17
N ARG A 137 -2.20 -6.40 -16.22
CA ARG A 137 -2.46 -6.84 -14.85
C ARG A 137 -3.07 -8.25 -14.78
N THR A 138 -2.69 -9.14 -15.68
CA THR A 138 -3.03 -10.58 -15.66
C THR A 138 -1.90 -11.42 -15.05
N ILE A 139 -1.25 -10.91 -13.99
CA ILE A 139 -0.01 -11.48 -13.44
C ILE A 139 -0.26 -12.73 -12.57
N CYS A 140 -1.52 -12.99 -12.20
CA CYS A 140 -1.94 -14.17 -11.44
C CYS A 140 -2.56 -15.24 -12.33
#